data_AF-A0A957U3F9-F1
#
_entry.id   AF-A0A957U3F9-F1
#
_cell.length_a   1.000
_cell.length_b   1.000
_cell.length_c   1.000
_cell.angle_alpha   90.00
_cell.angle_beta   90.00
_cell.angle_gamma   90.00
#
_symmetry.space_group_name_H-M   'P 1'
#
loop_
_entity.id
_entity.type
_entity.pdbx_description
1 polymer ?
#
loop_
_entity_poly.entity_id
_entity_poly.type
_entity_poly.pdbx_seq_one_letter_code
_entity_poly.pdbx_strand_id
1 'polypeptide(L)'
;PAEMARLTGLSMQEVVTRRWELARANAAAWRAVLLIKGPYTVIAAPDGRVAVLPVATSALATAGTGDVLAGAIGGLLAQGMPAFEAACVGAWLHGAAGQQLAEEIGTAGTLASDLLPLLPVVRQQLADRLFDR
;
A
#
# COMPACT_ATOMS: atom_id res chain seq x y z
N PRO A 1 2.95 -6.17 -8.83
CA PRO A 1 3.67 -7.37 -9.33
C PRO A 1 4.13 -7.27 -10.79
N ALA A 2 3.27 -6.86 -11.73
CA ALA A 2 3.63 -6.75 -13.15
C ALA A 2 4.77 -5.74 -13.42
N GLU A 3 4.73 -4.58 -12.77
CA GLU A 3 5.81 -3.60 -12.86
C GLU A 3 7.13 -4.18 -12.32
N MET A 4 7.07 -4.89 -11.19
CA MET A 4 8.25 -5.53 -10.60
C MET A 4 8.84 -6.63 -11.50
N ALA A 5 7.99 -7.44 -12.14
CA ALA A 5 8.43 -8.44 -13.11
C ALA A 5 9.21 -7.78 -14.25
N ARG A 6 8.70 -6.66 -14.78
CA ARG A 6 9.39 -5.87 -15.81
C ARG A 6 10.72 -5.27 -15.33
N LEU A 7 10.76 -4.75 -14.11
CA LEU A 7 11.97 -4.15 -13.53
C LEU A 7 13.08 -5.16 -13.20
N THR A 8 12.71 -6.41 -12.89
CA THR A 8 13.65 -7.45 -12.45
C THR A 8 13.95 -8.49 -13.53
N GLY A 9 13.21 -8.49 -14.63
CA GLY A 9 13.30 -9.52 -15.67
C GLY A 9 12.76 -10.89 -15.24
N LEU A 10 12.14 -10.98 -14.07
CA LEU A 10 11.53 -12.21 -13.54
C LEU A 10 10.11 -12.39 -14.08
N SER A 11 9.62 -13.63 -14.05
CA SER A 11 8.22 -13.91 -14.33
C SER A 11 7.31 -13.37 -13.23
N MET A 12 6.04 -13.15 -13.58
CA MET A 12 5.00 -12.77 -12.61
C MET A 12 4.87 -13.75 -11.46
N GLN A 13 4.99 -15.04 -11.74
CA GLN A 13 4.89 -16.09 -10.74
C GLN A 13 6.04 -16.02 -9.73
N GLU A 14 7.27 -15.84 -10.20
CA GLU A 14 8.43 -15.64 -9.33
C GLU A 14 8.27 -14.41 -8.43
N VAL A 15 7.78 -13.30 -8.98
CA VAL A 15 7.52 -12.07 -8.21
C VAL A 15 6.47 -12.29 -7.12
N VAL A 16 5.42 -13.05 -7.40
CA VAL A 16 4.36 -13.33 -6.44
C VAL A 16 4.87 -14.25 -5.32
N THR A 17 5.57 -15.33 -5.67
CA THR A 17 6.06 -16.33 -4.70
C THR A 17 7.19 -15.80 -3.82
N ARG A 18 8.06 -14.93 -4.35
CA ARG A 18 9.27 -14.44 -3.65
C ARG A 18 9.17 -12.98 -3.24
N ARG A 19 7.95 -12.44 -3.13
CA ARG A 19 7.71 -11.00 -3.03
C ARG A 19 8.49 -10.30 -1.93
N TRP A 20 8.54 -10.88 -0.74
CA TRP A 20 9.26 -10.35 0.41
C TRP A 20 10.78 -10.32 0.25
N GLU A 21 11.38 -11.40 -0.25
CA GLU A 21 12.80 -11.48 -0.61
C GLU A 21 13.14 -10.44 -1.67
N LEU A 22 12.32 -10.34 -2.71
CA LEU A 22 12.52 -9.38 -3.80
C LEU A 22 12.38 -7.95 -3.32
N ALA A 23 11.39 -7.64 -2.47
CA ALA A 23 11.23 -6.32 -1.89
C ALA A 23 12.49 -5.92 -1.12
N ARG A 24 12.97 -6.77 -0.21
CA ARG A 24 14.15 -6.50 0.60
C ARG A 24 15.43 -6.36 -0.24
N ALA A 25 15.66 -7.29 -1.16
CA ALA A 25 16.86 -7.29 -2.01
C ALA A 25 16.91 -6.07 -2.94
N ASN A 26 15.79 -5.76 -3.61
CA ASN A 26 15.75 -4.63 -4.53
C ASN A 26 15.70 -3.27 -3.81
N ALA A 27 15.07 -3.17 -2.63
CA ALA A 27 15.13 -1.94 -1.82
C ALA A 27 16.58 -1.58 -1.46
N ALA A 28 17.37 -2.57 -1.02
CA ALA A 28 18.79 -2.38 -0.73
C ALA A 28 19.60 -2.05 -2.00
N ALA A 29 19.40 -2.81 -3.08
CA ALA A 29 20.12 -2.61 -4.34
C ALA A 29 19.84 -1.24 -4.99
N TRP A 30 18.59 -0.78 -4.94
CA TRP A 30 18.15 0.49 -5.53
C TRP A 30 18.26 1.67 -4.57
N ARG A 31 18.66 1.44 -3.32
CA ARG A 31 18.75 2.45 -2.25
C ARG A 31 17.45 3.26 -2.10
N ALA A 32 16.32 2.55 -2.17
CA ALA A 32 14.99 3.16 -2.19
C ALA A 32 14.01 2.37 -1.31
N VAL A 33 13.00 3.05 -0.79
CA VAL A 33 11.84 2.38 -0.19
C VAL A 33 11.00 1.79 -1.32
N LEU A 34 10.71 0.51 -1.22
CA LEU A 34 9.99 -0.25 -2.23
C LEU A 34 8.68 -0.79 -1.67
N LEU A 35 7.57 -0.49 -2.34
CA LEU A 35 6.24 -1.04 -2.04
C LEU A 35 5.79 -1.92 -3.21
N ILE A 36 5.63 -3.22 -2.96
CA ILE A 36 5.09 -4.17 -3.94
C ILE A 36 3.64 -4.45 -3.63
N LYS A 37 2.74 -3.82 -4.41
CA LYS A 37 1.28 -3.99 -4.29
C LYS A 37 0.83 -5.43 -4.58
N GLY A 38 -0.25 -5.84 -3.91
CA GLY A 38 -0.93 -7.12 -4.07
C GLY A 38 -1.62 -7.53 -2.76
N PRO A 39 -2.28 -8.71 -2.73
CA PRO A 39 -2.72 -9.31 -1.48
C PRO A 39 -1.51 -9.47 -0.56
N TYR A 40 -1.56 -8.96 0.67
CA TYR A 40 -0.38 -8.84 1.52
C TYR A 40 0.69 -7.96 0.87
N THR A 41 0.41 -6.66 0.79
CA THR A 41 1.36 -5.67 0.26
C THR A 41 2.63 -5.66 1.10
N VAL A 42 3.78 -5.71 0.44
CA VAL A 42 5.10 -5.73 1.10
C VAL A 42 5.81 -4.40 0.89
N ILE A 43 6.38 -3.86 1.96
CA ILE A 43 7.13 -2.62 1.97
C ILE A 43 8.51 -2.92 2.53
N ALA A 44 9.58 -2.49 1.85
CA ALA A 44 10.94 -2.69 2.29
C ALA A 44 11.74 -1.39 2.19
N ALA A 45 12.59 -1.14 3.18
CA ALA A 45 13.53 -0.03 3.22
C ALA A 45 14.94 -0.49 2.82
N PRO A 46 15.81 0.42 2.36
CA PRO A 46 17.19 0.08 2.00
C PRO A 46 18.06 -0.34 3.19
N ASP A 47 17.64 0.00 4.42
CA ASP A 47 18.30 -0.40 5.67
C ASP A 47 17.89 -1.82 6.16
N GLY A 48 17.07 -2.53 5.38
CA GLY A 48 16.66 -3.91 5.66
C GLY A 48 15.36 -4.03 6.45
N ARG A 49 14.73 -2.92 6.88
CA ARG A 49 13.37 -2.99 7.46
C ARG A 49 12.37 -3.50 6.43
N VAL A 50 11.42 -4.30 6.89
CA VAL A 50 10.33 -4.85 6.08
C VAL A 50 9.03 -4.77 6.87
N ALA A 51 7.96 -4.34 6.21
CA ALA A 51 6.59 -4.39 6.70
C ALA A 51 5.70 -5.14 5.71
N VAL A 52 4.70 -5.84 6.24
CA VAL A 52 3.68 -6.52 5.44
C VAL A 52 2.32 -6.06 5.93
N LEU A 53 1.51 -5.54 5.02
CA LEU A 53 0.14 -5.12 5.33
C LEU A 53 -0.78 -6.35 5.21
N PRO A 54 -1.42 -6.83 6.29
CA PRO A 54 -2.25 -8.04 6.26
C PRO A 54 -3.67 -7.78 5.70
N VAL A 55 -3.76 -7.01 4.62
CA VAL A 55 -5.02 -6.67 3.94
C VAL A 55 -5.07 -7.36 2.57
N ALA A 56 -6.19 -8.03 2.30
CA ALA A 56 -6.52 -8.62 1.01
C ALA A 56 -8.02 -8.41 0.75
N THR A 57 -8.35 -7.41 -0.06
CA THR A 57 -9.72 -7.14 -0.52
C THR A 57 -9.73 -6.86 -2.02
N SER A 58 -10.68 -7.42 -2.75
CA SER A 58 -10.84 -7.13 -4.17
C SER A 58 -11.49 -5.77 -4.44
N ALA A 59 -12.04 -5.10 -3.42
CA ALA A 59 -12.54 -3.72 -3.56
C ALA A 59 -11.44 -2.73 -3.98
N LEU A 60 -10.16 -3.08 -3.76
CA LEU A 60 -9.00 -2.32 -4.19
C LEU A 60 -8.45 -2.75 -5.56
N ALA A 61 -9.02 -3.80 -6.17
CA ALA A 61 -8.60 -4.34 -7.45
C ALA A 61 -9.21 -3.59 -8.66
N THR A 62 -9.55 -2.31 -8.47
CA THR A 62 -10.05 -1.41 -9.51
C THR A 62 -8.90 -0.54 -10.05
N ALA A 63 -8.96 -0.21 -11.34
CA ALA A 63 -8.05 0.77 -11.94
C ALA A 63 -8.11 2.12 -11.18
N GLY A 64 -6.94 2.76 -11.00
CA GLY A 64 -6.81 4.05 -10.33
C GLY A 64 -6.63 4.00 -8.81
N THR A 65 -6.92 2.88 -8.12
CA THR A 65 -6.68 2.78 -6.66
C THR A 65 -5.18 2.92 -6.33
N GLY A 66 -4.31 2.46 -7.23
CA GLY A 66 -2.86 2.67 -7.13
C GLY A 66 -2.45 4.15 -7.14
N ASP A 67 -3.18 5.01 -7.85
CA ASP A 67 -2.91 6.45 -7.88
C ASP A 67 -3.34 7.12 -6.56
N VAL A 68 -4.46 6.67 -5.98
CA VAL A 68 -4.90 7.08 -4.64
C VAL A 68 -3.85 6.70 -3.59
N LEU A 69 -3.32 5.48 -3.66
CA LEU A 69 -2.22 5.04 -2.79
C LEU A 69 -0.97 5.91 -2.96
N ALA A 70 -0.54 6.15 -4.20
CA ALA A 70 0.64 6.98 -4.49
C ALA A 70 0.46 8.41 -3.97
N GLY A 71 -0.72 9.00 -4.17
CA GLY A 71 -1.08 10.32 -3.65
C GLY A 71 -1.08 10.39 -2.12
N ALA A 72 -1.61 9.37 -1.45
CA ALA A 72 -1.57 9.29 0.02
C ALA A 72 -0.13 9.26 0.55
N ILE A 73 0.74 8.43 -0.06
CA ILE A 73 2.16 8.34 0.30
C ILE A 73 2.86 9.67 0.02
N GLY A 74 2.64 10.26 -1.17
CA GLY A 74 3.21 11.54 -1.56
C GLY A 74 2.81 12.69 -0.61
N GLY A 75 1.55 12.72 -0.18
CA GLY A 75 1.06 13.69 0.80
C GLY A 75 1.73 13.54 2.17
N LEU A 76 1.97 12.30 2.63
CA LEU A 76 2.69 12.04 3.89
C LEU A 76 4.17 12.43 3.79
N LEU A 77 4.82 12.12 2.66
CA LEU A 77 6.19 12.55 2.37
C LEU A 77 6.31 14.08 2.38
N ALA A 78 5.37 14.79 1.74
CA ALA A 78 5.34 16.25 1.70
C ALA A 78 5.15 16.89 3.09
N GLN A 79 4.55 16.16 4.04
CA GLN A 79 4.43 16.56 5.45
C GLN A 79 5.71 16.30 6.27
N GLY A 80 6.78 15.77 5.65
CA GLY A 80 8.05 15.49 6.30
C GLY A 80 8.13 14.11 6.95
N MET A 81 7.16 13.21 6.70
CA MET A 81 7.23 11.85 7.19
C MET A 81 8.37 11.09 6.51
N PRO A 82 9.21 10.34 7.24
CA PRO A 82 10.24 9.51 6.64
C PRO A 82 9.66 8.48 5.67
N ALA A 83 10.39 8.14 4.61
CA ALA A 83 9.80 7.47 3.45
C ALA A 83 9.25 6.07 3.72
N PHE A 84 9.88 5.30 4.60
CA PHE A 84 9.41 3.97 4.95
C PHE A 84 8.09 4.05 5.73
N GLU A 85 8.04 4.96 6.69
CA GLU A 85 6.89 5.28 7.52
C GLU A 85 5.73 5.81 6.66
N ALA A 86 6.02 6.70 5.70
CA ALA A 86 5.03 7.22 4.76
C ALA A 86 4.44 6.11 3.88
N ALA A 87 5.27 5.20 3.38
CA ALA A 87 4.81 4.03 2.63
C ALA A 87 3.95 3.10 3.50
N CYS A 88 4.35 2.83 4.74
CA CYS A 88 3.61 2.00 5.69
C CYS A 88 2.25 2.60 6.05
N VAL A 89 2.22 3.87 6.44
CA VAL A 89 0.99 4.57 6.82
C VAL A 89 0.08 4.75 5.61
N GLY A 90 0.62 5.16 4.45
CA GLY A 90 -0.17 5.30 3.23
C GLY A 90 -0.79 3.99 2.76
N ALA A 91 -0.03 2.88 2.80
CA ALA A 91 -0.55 1.55 2.51
C ALA A 91 -1.63 1.12 3.50
N TRP A 92 -1.43 1.38 4.79
CA TRP A 92 -2.41 1.05 5.83
C TRP A 92 -3.71 1.83 5.64
N LEU A 93 -3.65 3.15 5.45
CA LEU A 93 -4.83 4.00 5.21
C LEU A 93 -5.59 3.53 3.96
N HIS A 94 -4.88 3.27 2.87
CA HIS A 94 -5.46 2.74 1.64
C HIS A 94 -6.12 1.36 1.85
N GLY A 95 -5.45 0.48 2.60
CA GLY A 95 -5.97 -0.85 2.94
C GLY A 95 -7.24 -0.79 3.80
N ALA A 96 -7.20 0.01 4.87
CA ALA A 96 -8.33 0.22 5.78
C ALA A 96 -9.53 0.85 5.06
N ALA A 97 -9.29 1.88 4.24
CA ALA A 97 -10.33 2.49 3.41
C ALA A 97 -10.92 1.46 2.43
N GLY A 98 -10.11 0.59 1.85
CA GLY A 98 -10.59 -0.49 0.99
C GLY A 98 -11.42 -1.56 1.70
N GLN A 99 -11.13 -1.85 2.98
CA GLN A 99 -11.96 -2.74 3.79
C GLN A 99 -13.32 -2.10 4.10
N GLN A 100 -13.32 -0.84 4.52
CA GLN A 100 -14.56 -0.10 4.76
C GLN A 100 -15.40 0.03 3.48
N LEU A 101 -14.77 0.33 2.35
CA LEU A 101 -15.44 0.39 1.04
C LEU A 101 -16.12 -0.95 0.68
N ALA A 102 -15.46 -2.07 1.01
CA ALA A 102 -16.00 -3.40 0.77
C ALA A 102 -17.24 -3.69 1.63
N GLU A 103 -17.32 -3.11 2.83
CA GLU A 103 -18.49 -3.22 3.72
C GLU A 103 -19.63 -2.30 3.25
N GLU A 104 -19.33 -1.11 2.74
CA GLU A 104 -20.34 -0.10 2.34
C GLU A 104 -20.97 -0.37 0.97
N ILE A 105 -20.16 -0.69 -0.04
CA ILE A 105 -20.61 -0.84 -1.44
C ILE A 105 -20.53 -2.31 -1.89
N GLY A 106 -19.53 -3.03 -1.39
CA GLY A 106 -19.22 -4.38 -1.82
C GLY A 106 -17.85 -4.49 -2.48
N THR A 107 -17.53 -5.68 -2.98
CA THR A 107 -16.19 -6.04 -3.46
C THR A 107 -16.04 -6.03 -4.98
N ALA A 108 -17.11 -5.70 -5.71
CA ALA A 108 -17.17 -5.64 -7.16
C ALA A 108 -17.90 -4.36 -7.59
N GLY A 109 -17.38 -3.68 -8.63
CA GLY A 109 -17.96 -2.45 -9.16
C GLY A 109 -17.55 -1.17 -8.43
N THR A 110 -16.63 -1.23 -7.46
CA THR A 110 -16.10 -0.05 -6.79
C THR A 110 -15.19 0.75 -7.73
N LEU A 111 -15.21 2.07 -7.59
CA LEU A 111 -14.35 3.01 -8.32
C LEU A 111 -13.25 3.56 -7.40
N ALA A 112 -12.14 4.01 -7.99
CA ALA A 112 -11.10 4.71 -7.23
C ALA A 112 -11.61 6.00 -6.57
N SER A 113 -12.62 6.64 -7.17
CA SER A 113 -13.30 7.82 -6.60
C SER A 113 -14.11 7.50 -5.35
N ASP A 114 -14.56 6.25 -5.17
CA ASP A 114 -15.32 5.84 -3.99
C ASP A 114 -14.38 5.61 -2.81
N LEU A 115 -13.12 5.25 -3.08
CA LEU A 115 -12.09 5.05 -2.07
C LEU A 115 -11.56 6.36 -1.48
N LEU A 116 -11.39 7.40 -2.31
CA LEU A 116 -10.73 8.64 -1.93
C LEU A 116 -11.39 9.35 -0.71
N PRO A 117 -12.74 9.48 -0.63
CA PRO A 117 -13.41 10.07 0.53
C PRO A 117 -13.22 9.29 1.84
N LEU A 118 -12.91 7.98 1.76
CA LEU A 118 -12.73 7.13 2.94
C LEU A 118 -11.35 7.32 3.59
N LEU A 119 -10.34 7.80 2.87
CA LEU A 119 -9.00 8.07 3.43
C LEU A 119 -9.02 9.00 4.67
N PRO A 120 -9.65 10.19 4.64
CA PRO A 120 -9.73 11.04 5.82
C PRO A 120 -10.57 10.42 6.95
N VAL A 121 -11.60 9.62 6.62
CA VAL A 121 -12.44 8.93 7.61
C VAL A 121 -11.61 7.91 8.40
N VAL A 122 -10.92 7.00 7.71
CA VAL A 122 -10.08 5.99 8.39
C VAL A 122 -8.88 6.63 9.11
N ARG A 123 -8.37 7.76 8.61
CA ARG A 123 -7.34 8.54 9.31
C ARG A 123 -7.88 9.10 10.64
N GLN A 124 -9.09 9.64 10.66
CA GLN A 124 -9.71 10.15 11.88
C GLN A 124 -9.93 9.01 12.88
N GLN A 125 -10.50 7.88 12.44
CA GLN A 125 -10.67 6.70 13.28
C GLN A 125 -9.36 6.20 13.89
N LEU A 126 -8.26 6.24 13.13
CA LEU A 126 -6.93 5.89 13.66
C LEU A 126 -6.49 6.88 14.74
N ALA A 127 -6.68 8.18 14.53
CA ALA A 127 -6.35 9.20 15.51
C ALA A 127 -7.15 9.02 16.81
N ASP A 128 -8.47 8.78 16.71
CA ASP A 128 -9.34 8.57 17.88
C ASP A 128 -8.87 7.36 18.71
N ARG A 129 -8.50 6.26 18.05
CA ARG A 129 -7.95 5.06 18.72
C ARG A 129 -6.60 5.27 19.39
N LEU A 130 -5.74 6.13 18.83
CA LEU A 130 -4.40 6.36 19.36
C LEU A 130 -4.38 7.38 20.51
N PHE A 131 -5.37 8.27 20.56
CA PHE A 131 -5.38 9.41 21.48
C PHE A 131 -6.55 9.37 22.48
N ASP A 132 -7.24 8.23 22.63
CA ASP A 132 -8.31 7.99 23.61
C ASP A 132 -9.28 9.19 23.75
N ARG A 133 -9.98 9.51 22.66
CA ARG A 133 -11.15 10.40 22.69
C ARG A 133 -12.45 9.62 22.56
#